data_AF-A0A087T1A4-F1
#
_entry.id   AF-A0A087T1A4-F1
#
_cell.length_a   1.000
_cell.length_b   1.000
_cell.length_c   1.000
_cell.angle_alpha   90.00
_cell.angle_beta   90.00
_cell.angle_gamma   90.00
#
_symmetry.space_group_name_H-M   'P 1'
#
loop_
_entity.id
_entity.type
_entity.pdbx_description
1 polymer ?
#
loop_
_entity_poly.entity_id
_entity_poly.type
_entity_poly.pdbx_seq_one_letter_code
_entity_poly.pdbx_strand_id
1 'polypeptide(L)'
;MAECCSSDECQYTLMTINEIINGKENEFPGLVPLIQKFLTSMDIDVDTQCSIQQYLKLIQLRAKGELMTTARWIRNFVAKHPSYKFDSVVNERINYDLLTTVDRITQGKEECPEILGHPTSRTREHIPNAVRKAEKSYSNLITEKVT
;
A
#
# COMPACT_ATOMS: atom_id res chain seq x y z
N MET A 1 -35.64 -36.01 -2.04
CA MET A 1 -35.02 -35.83 -0.71
C MET A 1 -34.78 -34.34 -0.56
N ALA A 2 -35.56 -33.68 0.30
CA ALA A 2 -35.38 -32.26 0.60
C ALA A 2 -34.24 -32.16 1.63
N GLU A 3 -33.14 -31.54 1.22
CA GLU A 3 -32.01 -31.25 2.08
C GLU A 3 -32.44 -30.12 3.04
N CYS A 4 -32.44 -30.41 4.33
CA CYS A 4 -32.79 -29.44 5.37
C CYS A 4 -31.65 -28.42 5.50
N CYS A 5 -31.71 -27.32 4.75
CA CYS A 5 -30.91 -26.14 5.07
C CYS A 5 -31.35 -25.63 6.45
N SER A 6 -30.47 -25.76 7.44
CA SER A 6 -30.64 -25.03 8.71
C SER A 6 -30.56 -23.53 8.41
N SER A 7 -31.34 -22.71 9.11
CA SER A 7 -31.46 -21.25 8.89
C SER A 7 -30.14 -20.47 9.01
N ASP A 8 -29.08 -21.11 9.52
CA ASP A 8 -27.76 -20.50 9.71
C ASP A 8 -26.82 -20.72 8.51
N GLU A 9 -27.03 -21.75 7.68
CA GLU A 9 -26.14 -22.05 6.54
C GLU A 9 -26.32 -21.11 5.33
N CYS A 10 -27.37 -20.28 5.31
CA CYS A 10 -27.59 -19.26 4.27
C CYS A 10 -27.01 -17.87 4.59
N GLN A 11 -26.36 -17.66 5.75
CA GLN A 11 -25.91 -16.32 6.16
C GLN A 11 -24.50 -15.94 5.65
N TYR A 12 -23.71 -16.90 5.21
CA TYR A 12 -22.33 -16.69 4.77
C TYR A 12 -22.00 -17.52 3.53
N THR A 13 -21.03 -17.05 2.74
CA THR A 13 -20.57 -17.72 1.52
C THR A 13 -19.05 -17.70 1.49
N LEU A 14 -18.45 -18.74 0.90
CA LEU A 14 -17.00 -18.81 0.71
C LEU A 14 -16.57 -17.81 -0.35
N MET A 15 -15.64 -16.93 0.00
CA MET A 15 -15.09 -15.92 -0.91
C MET A 15 -13.57 -15.85 -0.75
N THR A 16 -12.88 -15.63 -1.86
CA THR A 16 -11.47 -15.26 -1.87
C THR A 16 -11.28 -13.83 -1.35
N ILE A 17 -10.07 -13.51 -0.89
CA ILE A 17 -9.72 -12.13 -0.52
C ILE A 17 -9.96 -11.16 -1.67
N ASN A 18 -9.68 -11.59 -2.92
CA ASN A 18 -9.96 -10.79 -4.11
C ASN A 18 -11.46 -10.47 -4.23
N GLU A 19 -12.33 -11.46 -4.06
CA GLU A 19 -13.78 -11.27 -4.15
C GLU A 19 -14.34 -10.41 -3.02
N ILE A 20 -13.82 -10.54 -1.80
CA ILE A 20 -14.21 -9.70 -0.67
C ILE A 20 -13.83 -8.23 -0.93
N ILE A 21 -12.61 -7.98 -1.43
CA ILE A 21 -12.09 -6.62 -1.58
C ILE A 21 -12.60 -5.95 -2.87
N ASN A 22 -12.50 -6.66 -4.00
CA ASN A 22 -12.77 -6.14 -5.34
C ASN A 22 -14.17 -6.48 -5.86
N GLY A 23 -14.86 -7.44 -5.21
CA GLY A 23 -16.19 -7.88 -5.60
C GLY A 23 -16.20 -9.21 -6.35
N LYS A 24 -17.39 -9.80 -6.41
CA LYS A 24 -17.74 -11.00 -7.16
C LYS A 24 -18.94 -10.65 -8.04
N GLU A 25 -18.80 -10.83 -9.34
CA GLU A 25 -19.81 -10.42 -10.32
C GLU A 25 -21.20 -10.96 -9.96
N ASN A 26 -22.21 -10.08 -10.01
CA ASN A 26 -23.62 -10.39 -9.72
C ASN A 26 -23.94 -10.93 -8.31
N GLU A 27 -22.98 -10.99 -7.39
CA GLU A 27 -23.18 -11.51 -6.04
C GLU A 27 -22.83 -10.48 -4.97
N PHE A 28 -21.65 -9.87 -5.08
CA PHE A 28 -21.17 -8.90 -4.09
C PHE A 28 -20.35 -7.78 -4.76
N PRO A 29 -20.68 -6.50 -4.54
CA PRO A 29 -19.94 -5.41 -5.15
C PRO A 29 -18.48 -5.30 -4.70
N GLY A 30 -18.11 -5.81 -3.52
CA GLY A 30 -16.75 -5.66 -2.96
C GLY A 30 -16.63 -4.47 -2.02
N LEU A 31 -15.75 -4.59 -1.01
CA LEU A 31 -15.53 -3.52 -0.03
C LEU A 31 -14.98 -2.24 -0.66
N VAL A 32 -14.03 -2.35 -1.58
CA VAL A 32 -13.43 -1.16 -2.21
C VAL A 32 -14.42 -0.44 -3.12
N PRO A 33 -15.19 -1.12 -4.00
CA PRO A 33 -16.23 -0.45 -4.78
C PRO A 33 -17.31 0.22 -3.92
N LEU A 34 -17.66 -0.35 -2.76
CA LEU A 34 -18.58 0.30 -1.81
C LEU A 34 -17.98 1.58 -1.22
N ILE A 35 -16.72 1.56 -0.79
CA ILE A 35 -16.01 2.75 -0.30
C ILE A 35 -15.91 3.81 -1.41
N GLN A 36 -15.62 3.41 -2.64
CA GLN A 36 -15.55 4.35 -3.78
C GLN A 36 -16.89 5.04 -4.03
N LYS A 37 -18.01 4.30 -3.99
CA LYS A 37 -19.36 4.88 -4.11
C LYS A 37 -19.65 5.90 -3.02
N PHE A 38 -19.26 5.59 -1.78
CA PHE A 38 -19.40 6.50 -0.65
C PHE A 38 -18.57 7.78 -0.83
N LEU A 39 -17.30 7.65 -1.23
CA LEU A 39 -16.43 8.80 -1.48
C LEU A 39 -16.94 9.69 -2.62
N THR A 40 -17.52 9.11 -3.69
CA THR A 40 -18.12 9.88 -4.78
C THR A 40 -19.38 10.64 -4.35
N SER A 41 -20.09 10.16 -3.33
CA SER A 41 -21.27 10.87 -2.79
C SER A 41 -20.91 12.02 -1.84
N MET A 42 -19.65 12.08 -1.38
CA MET A 42 -19.16 13.19 -0.58
C MET A 42 -18.54 14.27 -1.46
N ASP A 43 -18.65 15.52 -1.01
CA ASP A 43 -17.95 16.65 -1.61
C ASP A 43 -16.50 16.71 -1.10
N ILE A 44 -15.64 15.84 -1.66
CA ILE A 44 -14.20 15.75 -1.36
C ILE A 44 -13.43 16.40 -2.50
N ASP A 45 -12.38 17.15 -2.19
CA ASP A 45 -11.51 17.70 -3.22
C ASP A 45 -10.83 16.61 -4.05
N VAL A 46 -10.63 16.89 -5.34
CA VAL A 46 -10.06 15.96 -6.33
C VAL A 46 -8.72 15.37 -5.88
N ASP A 47 -7.96 16.19 -5.18
CA ASP A 47 -6.62 15.89 -4.73
C ASP A 47 -6.63 14.82 -3.63
N THR A 48 -7.44 15.02 -2.59
CA THR A 48 -7.70 14.02 -1.53
C THR A 48 -8.30 12.75 -2.11
N GLN A 49 -9.23 12.87 -3.06
CA GLN A 49 -9.80 11.71 -3.75
C GLN A 49 -8.72 10.90 -4.47
N CYS A 50 -7.82 11.55 -5.23
CA CYS A 50 -6.70 10.90 -5.90
C CYS A 50 -5.79 10.15 -4.90
N SER A 51 -5.45 10.78 -3.78
CA SER A 51 -4.62 10.16 -2.73
C SER A 51 -5.29 8.91 -2.14
N ILE A 52 -6.58 8.97 -1.82
CA ILE A 52 -7.32 7.82 -1.31
C ILE A 52 -7.40 6.71 -2.36
N GLN A 53 -7.62 7.04 -3.64
CA GLN A 53 -7.65 6.04 -4.72
C GLN A 53 -6.32 5.29 -4.84
N GLN A 54 -5.18 5.95 -4.60
CA GLN A 54 -3.88 5.27 -4.59
C GLN A 54 -3.77 4.23 -3.45
N TYR A 55 -4.23 4.57 -2.25
CA TYR A 55 -4.26 3.62 -1.12
C TYR A 55 -5.20 2.45 -1.39
N LEU A 56 -6.40 2.74 -1.87
CA LEU A 56 -7.36 1.70 -2.24
C LEU A 56 -6.79 0.81 -3.34
N LYS A 57 -6.12 1.38 -4.35
CA LYS A 57 -5.49 0.60 -5.43
C LYS A 57 -4.44 -0.37 -4.90
N LEU A 58 -3.60 0.04 -3.95
CA LEU A 58 -2.62 -0.86 -3.31
C LEU A 58 -3.30 -2.07 -2.65
N ILE A 59 -4.40 -1.84 -1.93
CA ILE A 59 -5.20 -2.90 -1.28
C ILE A 59 -5.80 -3.84 -2.34
N GLN A 60 -6.43 -3.28 -3.37
CA GLN A 60 -7.03 -4.05 -4.47
C GLN A 60 -6.01 -4.95 -5.18
N LEU A 61 -4.82 -4.42 -5.50
CA LEU A 61 -3.75 -5.15 -6.19
C LEU A 61 -3.17 -6.28 -5.33
N ARG A 62 -3.05 -6.08 -4.01
CA ARG A 62 -2.64 -7.14 -3.08
C ARG A 62 -3.71 -8.22 -2.95
N ALA A 63 -4.97 -7.83 -2.88
CA ALA A 63 -6.09 -8.77 -2.83
C ALA A 63 -6.19 -9.62 -4.10
N LYS A 64 -5.94 -9.01 -5.26
CA LYS A 64 -5.87 -9.70 -6.56
C LYS A 64 -4.64 -10.60 -6.73
N GLY A 65 -3.61 -10.40 -5.90
CA GLY A 65 -2.35 -11.14 -5.97
C GLY A 65 -1.36 -10.63 -7.00
N GLU A 66 -1.61 -9.47 -7.62
CA GLU A 66 -0.67 -8.80 -8.55
C GLU A 66 0.51 -8.18 -7.79
N LEU A 67 0.25 -7.64 -6.59
CA LEU A 67 1.31 -7.21 -5.66
C LEU A 67 1.51 -8.23 -4.54
N MET A 68 2.76 -8.41 -4.13
CA MET A 68 3.10 -9.28 -3.02
C MET A 68 2.68 -8.65 -1.69
N THR A 69 2.24 -9.50 -0.76
CA THR A 69 2.25 -9.13 0.65
C THR A 69 3.68 -9.08 1.16
N THR A 70 3.94 -8.26 2.18
CA THR A 70 5.24 -8.22 2.85
C THR A 70 5.68 -9.62 3.30
N ALA A 71 4.77 -10.43 3.83
CA ALA A 71 5.05 -11.81 4.24
C ALA A 71 5.49 -12.71 3.05
N ARG A 72 4.86 -12.57 1.88
CA ARG A 72 5.27 -13.31 0.68
C ARG A 72 6.64 -12.84 0.19
N TRP A 73 6.88 -11.53 0.20
CA TRP A 73 8.16 -10.96 -0.19
C TRP A 73 9.30 -11.40 0.73
N ILE A 74 9.13 -11.34 2.06
CA ILE A 74 10.13 -11.81 3.04
C ILE A 74 10.44 -13.29 2.81
N ARG A 75 9.44 -14.14 2.63
CA ARG A 75 9.65 -15.57 2.34
C ARG A 75 10.44 -15.78 1.04
N ASN A 76 10.12 -15.02 -0.02
CA ASN A 76 10.86 -15.08 -1.28
C ASN A 76 12.30 -14.57 -1.13
N PHE A 77 12.52 -13.51 -0.36
CA PHE A 77 13.84 -12.96 -0.06
C PHE A 77 14.71 -14.01 0.63
N VAL A 78 14.20 -14.60 1.73
CA VAL A 78 14.89 -15.66 2.48
C VAL A 78 15.15 -16.88 1.60
N ALA A 79 14.14 -17.37 0.88
CA ALA A 79 14.26 -18.59 0.07
C ALA A 79 15.27 -18.46 -1.08
N LYS A 80 15.49 -17.25 -1.60
CA LYS A 80 16.46 -16.95 -2.67
C LYS A 80 17.84 -16.55 -2.13
N HIS A 81 17.99 -16.38 -0.82
CA HIS A 81 19.23 -15.88 -0.24
C HIS A 81 20.34 -16.94 -0.37
N PRO A 82 21.57 -16.59 -0.84
CA PRO A 82 22.65 -17.56 -1.07
C PRO A 82 23.05 -18.36 0.18
N SER A 83 22.93 -17.76 1.35
CA SER A 83 23.22 -18.41 2.64
C SER A 83 22.07 -19.27 3.19
N TYR A 84 20.93 -19.36 2.51
CA TYR A 84 19.80 -20.19 2.92
C TYR A 84 19.98 -21.63 2.45
N LYS A 85 19.86 -22.59 3.37
CA LYS A 85 20.18 -23.99 3.12
C LYS A 85 18.94 -24.87 2.95
N PHE A 86 17.77 -24.27 2.74
CA PHE A 86 16.47 -24.96 2.73
C PHE A 86 16.18 -25.73 4.01
N ASP A 87 16.78 -25.31 5.13
CA ASP A 87 16.66 -25.89 6.46
C ASP A 87 15.64 -25.16 7.34
N SER A 88 14.89 -24.20 6.77
CA SER A 88 13.96 -23.31 7.48
C SER A 88 14.63 -22.46 8.56
N VAL A 89 15.95 -22.27 8.51
CA VAL A 89 16.70 -21.43 9.44
C VAL A 89 17.08 -20.11 8.79
N VAL A 90 16.70 -19.01 9.42
CA VAL A 90 17.15 -17.65 9.05
C VAL A 90 18.35 -17.30 9.90
N ASN A 91 19.56 -17.48 9.36
CA ASN A 91 20.80 -17.12 10.05
C ASN A 91 21.02 -15.60 10.09
N GLU A 92 21.98 -15.16 10.92
CA GLU A 92 22.30 -13.74 11.13
C GLU A 92 22.63 -13.00 9.83
N ARG A 93 23.28 -13.67 8.87
CA ARG A 93 23.61 -13.07 7.57
C ARG A 93 22.35 -12.77 6.76
N ILE A 94 21.43 -13.74 6.65
CA ILE A 94 20.15 -13.53 5.96
C ILE A 94 19.36 -12.41 6.63
N ASN A 95 19.32 -12.39 7.96
CA ASN A 95 18.60 -11.38 8.72
C ASN A 95 19.18 -9.97 8.52
N TYR A 96 20.52 -9.85 8.56
CA TYR A 96 21.20 -8.57 8.32
C TYR A 96 20.91 -8.03 6.92
N ASP A 97 21.05 -8.89 5.89
CA ASP A 97 20.80 -8.50 4.51
C ASP A 97 19.32 -8.12 4.30
N LEU A 98 18.39 -8.86 4.91
CA LEU A 98 16.95 -8.54 4.88
C LEU A 98 16.66 -7.16 5.49
N LEU A 99 17.11 -6.91 6.72
CA LEU A 99 16.85 -5.65 7.42
C LEU A 99 17.51 -4.46 6.72
N THR A 100 18.71 -4.66 6.17
CA THR A 100 19.41 -3.63 5.39
C THR A 100 18.65 -3.28 4.11
N THR A 101 18.13 -4.28 3.39
CA THR A 101 17.30 -4.04 2.20
C THR A 101 16.00 -3.33 2.57
N VAL A 102 15.33 -3.74 3.66
CA VAL A 102 14.12 -3.06 4.15
C VAL A 102 14.41 -1.60 4.48
N ASP A 103 15.50 -1.30 5.20
CA ASP A 103 15.91 0.06 5.52
C ASP A 103 16.11 0.92 4.25
N ARG A 104 16.83 0.39 3.26
CA ARG A 104 17.04 1.08 1.97
C ARG A 104 15.73 1.35 1.24
N ILE A 105 14.80 0.39 1.21
CA ILE A 105 13.48 0.56 0.60
C ILE A 105 12.71 1.67 1.33
N THR A 106 12.70 1.66 2.67
CA THR A 106 11.98 2.67 3.45
C THR A 106 12.53 4.08 3.28
N GLN A 107 13.83 4.21 3.05
CA GLN A 107 14.49 5.49 2.75
C GLN A 107 14.41 5.90 1.27
N GLY A 108 13.73 5.12 0.42
CA GLY A 108 13.65 5.38 -1.02
C GLY A 108 14.98 5.24 -1.78
N LYS A 109 15.98 4.58 -1.19
CA LYS A 109 17.29 4.30 -1.81
C LYS A 109 17.25 3.08 -2.75
N GLU A 110 16.24 2.23 -2.59
CA GLU A 110 16.02 1.02 -3.37
C GLU A 110 14.53 0.90 -3.70
N GLU A 111 14.19 0.68 -4.96
CA GLU A 111 12.79 0.49 -5.37
C GLU A 111 12.34 -0.95 -5.10
N CYS A 112 11.08 -1.12 -4.68
CA CYS A 112 10.46 -2.44 -4.52
C CYS A 112 9.07 -2.46 -5.16
N PRO A 113 9.01 -2.51 -6.50
CA PRO A 113 7.74 -2.50 -7.23
C PRO A 113 6.89 -3.74 -6.93
N GLU A 114 7.47 -4.86 -6.47
CA GLU A 114 6.69 -6.06 -6.16
C GLU A 114 5.80 -5.89 -4.91
N ILE A 115 6.17 -5.03 -3.96
CA ILE A 115 5.38 -4.76 -2.75
C ILE A 115 4.54 -3.47 -2.89
N LEU A 116 5.15 -2.43 -3.47
CA LEU A 116 4.60 -1.07 -3.47
C LEU A 116 3.94 -0.69 -4.79
N GLY A 117 4.22 -1.41 -5.89
CA GLY A 117 3.87 -0.97 -7.23
C GLY A 117 4.62 0.32 -7.59
N HIS A 118 3.95 1.21 -8.32
CA HIS A 118 4.48 2.50 -8.73
C HIS A 118 3.59 3.63 -8.18
N PRO A 119 3.63 3.90 -6.87
CA PRO A 119 2.78 4.91 -6.26
C PRO A 119 3.24 6.31 -6.66
N THR A 120 2.31 7.17 -7.06
CA THR A 120 2.58 8.58 -7.38
C THR A 120 2.26 9.45 -6.17
N SER A 121 3.17 9.47 -5.19
CA SER A 121 3.01 10.32 -4.00
C SER A 121 3.17 11.81 -4.34
N ARG A 122 2.26 12.64 -3.79
CA ARG A 122 2.39 14.11 -3.80
C ARG A 122 3.41 14.60 -2.79
N THR A 123 3.65 13.82 -1.73
CA THR A 123 4.68 14.12 -0.72
C THR A 123 6.04 13.82 -1.33
N ARG A 124 6.70 14.87 -1.83
CA ARG A 124 8.12 14.82 -2.17
C ARG A 124 8.88 15.36 -0.96
N GLU A 125 9.90 14.64 -0.49
CA GLU A 125 10.81 15.16 0.55
C GLU A 125 11.50 16.46 0.10
N HIS A 126 11.58 16.67 -1.22
CA HIS A 126 12.16 17.87 -1.81
C HIS A 126 11.20 19.08 -1.75
N ILE A 127 11.57 20.08 -0.94
CA ILE A 127 10.91 21.40 -0.89
C ILE A 127 10.94 22.05 -2.28
N PRO A 128 9.78 22.37 -2.91
CA PRO A 128 9.76 23.02 -4.22
C PRO A 128 10.55 24.34 -4.22
N ASN A 129 11.24 24.63 -5.33
CA ASN A 129 12.04 25.85 -5.47
C ASN A 129 11.25 27.14 -5.18
N ALA A 130 9.95 27.14 -5.51
CA ALA A 130 9.05 28.24 -5.21
C ALA A 130 8.90 28.48 -3.69
N VAL A 131 8.73 27.41 -2.90
CA VAL A 131 8.60 27.47 -1.44
C VAL A 131 9.93 27.93 -0.82
N ARG A 132 11.06 27.35 -1.26
CA ARG A 132 12.40 27.75 -0.80
C ARG A 132 12.72 29.22 -1.10
N LYS A 133 12.25 29.73 -2.25
CA LYS A 133 12.40 31.14 -2.62
C LYS A 133 11.52 32.06 -1.76
N ALA A 134 10.28 31.64 -1.47
CA ALA A 134 9.37 32.38 -0.61
C ALA A 134 9.90 32.47 0.84
N GLU A 135 10.40 31.36 1.40
CA GLU A 135 11.03 31.34 2.73
C GLU A 135 12.24 32.27 2.80
N LYS A 136 13.14 32.22 1.81
CA LYS A 136 14.28 33.16 1.75
C LYS A 136 13.82 34.62 1.69
N SER A 137 12.81 34.91 0.87
CA SER A 137 12.28 36.27 0.76
C SER A 137 11.69 36.76 2.08
N TYR A 138 10.97 35.90 2.79
CA TYR A 138 10.37 36.22 4.08
C TYR A 138 11.42 36.43 5.18
N SER A 139 12.44 35.56 5.26
CA SER A 139 13.55 35.71 6.21
C SER A 139 14.35 37.01 5.98
N ASN A 140 14.56 37.40 4.72
CA ASN A 140 15.23 38.65 4.40
C ASN A 140 14.41 39.87 4.84
N LEU A 141 13.09 39.86 4.60
CA LEU A 141 12.17 40.93 5.02
C LEU A 141 12.11 41.09 6.55
N ILE A 142 12.20 39.99 7.30
CA ILE A 142 12.26 40.07 8.78
C ILE A 142 13.57 40.70 9.22
N THR A 143 14.69 40.30 8.63
CA THR A 143 16.02 40.80 8.99
C THR A 143 16.14 42.31 8.72
N GLU A 144 15.59 42.78 7.60
CA GLU A 144 15.54 44.22 7.24
C GLU A 144 14.62 45.05 8.14
N LYS A 145 13.65 44.45 8.83
CA LYS A 145 12.73 45.17 9.73
C LYS A 145 13.18 45.24 11.20
N VAL A 146 14.19 44.45 11.57
CA VAL A 146 14.75 44.39 12.93
C VAL A 146 16.04 45.22 13.05
N THR A 147 16.55 45.75 11.93
CA THR A 147 17.68 46.70 11.87
C THR A 147 17.15 48.12 11.75
#